data_AF-A0A927LIZ9-F1
#
_entry.id   AF-A0A927LIZ9-F1
#
_cell.length_a   1.000
_cell.length_b   1.000
_cell.length_c   1.000
_cell.angle_alpha   90.00
_cell.angle_beta   90.00
_cell.angle_gamma   90.00
#
_symmetry.space_group_name_H-M   'P 1'
#
loop_
_entity.id
_entity.type
_entity.pdbx_description
1 polymer ?
#
loop_
_entity_poly.entity_id
_entity_poly.type
_entity_poly.pdbx_seq_one_letter_code
_entity_poly.pdbx_strand_id
1 'polypeptide(L)'
;MNKLAVFYGLLLGFAGTLLGSYIFVTLFTEYTFYTGVQIMKMQGSLGKLITLGSIPNLIIFAILLKMNKDIIARGIILSLLIMTLITVLI
;
A
#
# COMPACT_ATOMS: atom_id res chain seq x y z
N MET A 1 25.10 1.14 7.33
CA MET A 1 23.75 0.82 6.80
C MET A 1 22.70 1.39 7.73
N ASN A 2 21.96 2.41 7.32
CA ASN A 2 20.94 3.03 8.16
C ASN A 2 19.67 2.14 8.16
N LYS A 3 19.65 1.07 8.97
CA LYS A 3 18.52 0.11 9.07
C LYS A 3 17.18 0.82 9.33
N LEU A 4 17.25 1.95 10.04
CA LEU A 4 16.11 2.83 10.30
C LEU A 4 15.46 3.37 9.01
N ALA A 5 16.25 3.71 7.99
CA ALA A 5 15.72 4.26 6.73
C ALA A 5 14.88 3.23 5.96
N VAL A 6 15.28 1.96 5.96
CA VAL A 6 14.49 0.87 5.36
C VAL A 6 13.18 0.68 6.14
N PHE A 7 13.26 0.72 7.47
CA PHE A 7 12.08 0.63 8.34
C PHE A 7 11.08 1.77 8.09
N TYR A 8 11.57 3.01 7.93
CA TYR A 8 10.73 4.15 7.55
C TYR A 8 10.08 3.95 6.18
N GLY A 9 10.82 3.44 5.19
CA GLY A 9 10.26 3.14 3.88
C GLY A 9 9.16 2.08 3.92
N LEU A 10 9.33 1.07 4.78
CA LEU A 10 8.34 0.02 4.98
C LEU A 10 7.06 0.55 5.64
N LEU A 11 7.19 1.38 6.69
CA LEU A 11 6.03 2.06 7.29
C LEU A 11 5.33 2.98 6.28
N LEU A 12 6.10 3.71 5.47
CA LEU A 12 5.57 4.59 4.43
C LEU A 12 4.79 3.81 3.37
N GLY A 13 5.26 2.62 2.98
CA GLY A 13 4.57 1.74 2.03
C GLY A 13 3.24 1.20 2.59
N PHE A 14 3.20 0.80 3.86
CA PHE A 14 1.94 0.39 4.50
C PHE A 14 0.96 1.56 4.59
N ALA A 15 1.44 2.73 5.02
CA ALA A 15 0.63 3.95 5.08
C ALA A 15 0.11 4.35 3.69
N GLY A 16 0.95 4.28 2.65
CA GLY A 16 0.56 4.54 1.27
C GLY A 16 -0.50 3.56 0.77
N THR A 17 -0.37 2.28 1.15
CA THR A 17 -1.38 1.26 0.81
C THR A 17 -2.72 1.51 1.49
N LEU A 18 -2.70 1.87 2.78
CA LEU A 18 -3.91 2.20 3.54
C LEU A 18 -4.59 3.46 2.99
N LEU A 19 -3.81 4.52 2.72
CA LEU A 19 -4.33 5.74 2.12
C LEU A 19 -4.87 5.48 0.71
N GLY A 20 -4.17 4.71 -0.12
CA GLY A 20 -4.64 4.35 -1.45
C GLY A 20 -5.92 3.53 -1.41
N SER A 21 -6.02 2.59 -0.47
CA SER A 21 -7.26 1.81 -0.26
C SER A 21 -8.41 2.71 0.20
N TYR A 22 -8.13 3.66 1.10
CA TYR A 22 -9.12 4.62 1.58
C TYR A 22 -9.62 5.54 0.46
N ILE A 23 -8.71 6.10 -0.33
CA ILE A 23 -9.01 6.92 -1.49
C ILE A 23 -9.81 6.10 -2.51
N PHE A 24 -9.42 4.84 -2.76
CA PHE A 24 -10.12 3.98 -3.70
C PHE A 24 -11.57 3.74 -3.26
N VAL A 25 -11.80 3.33 -2.01
CA VAL A 25 -13.16 3.08 -1.52
C VAL A 25 -13.99 4.36 -1.52
N THR A 26 -13.45 5.49 -1.09
CA THR A 26 -14.22 6.75 -1.00
C THR A 26 -14.48 7.42 -2.34
N LEU A 27 -13.62 7.24 -3.35
CA LEU A 27 -13.83 7.81 -4.68
C LEU A 27 -14.63 6.91 -5.62
N PHE A 28 -14.47 5.58 -5.51
CA PHE A 28 -15.07 4.63 -6.44
C PHE A 28 -16.28 3.90 -5.87
N THR A 29 -16.60 4.08 -4.59
CA THR A 29 -17.80 3.50 -3.98
C THR A 29 -18.57 4.52 -3.17
N GLU A 30 -19.88 4.34 -3.08
CA GLU A 30 -20.77 5.16 -2.23
C GLU A 30 -20.71 4.75 -0.75
N TYR A 31 -19.91 3.74 -0.42
CA TYR A 31 -19.81 3.19 0.92
C TYR A 31 -18.75 3.91 1.75
N THR A 32 -18.96 3.95 3.08
CA THR A 32 -17.90 4.34 4.00
C THR A 32 -16.73 3.36 3.90
N PHE A 33 -15.51 3.79 4.22
CA PHE A 33 -14.32 2.93 4.14
C PHE A 33 -14.51 1.58 4.85
N TYR A 34 -15.06 1.60 6.05
CA TYR A 34 -15.32 0.38 6.84
C TYR A 34 -16.29 -0.56 6.11
N THR A 35 -17.42 -0.02 5.64
CA THR A 35 -18.44 -0.80 4.92
C THR A 35 -17.90 -1.33 3.60
N GLY A 36 -17.15 -0.52 2.83
CA GLY A 36 -16.56 -0.93 1.56
C GLY A 36 -15.53 -2.05 1.75
N VAL A 37 -14.66 -1.96 2.76
CA VAL A 37 -13.72 -3.04 3.12
C VAL A 37 -14.47 -4.31 3.53
N GLN A 38 -15.55 -4.18 4.31
CA GLN A 38 -16.35 -5.33 4.75
C GLN A 38 -17.05 -6.02 3.56
N ILE A 39 -17.62 -5.25 2.63
CA ILE A 39 -18.24 -5.78 1.40
C ILE A 39 -17.19 -6.49 0.53
N MET A 40 -16.03 -5.86 0.29
CA MET A 40 -14.95 -6.46 -0.50
C MET A 40 -14.43 -7.74 0.15
N LYS A 41 -14.38 -7.80 1.49
CA LYS A 41 -14.03 -9.01 2.25
C LYS A 41 -15.07 -10.11 2.06
N MET A 42 -16.37 -9.81 2.14
CA MET A 42 -17.43 -10.80 1.91
C MET A 42 -17.44 -11.34 0.48
N GLN A 43 -17.06 -10.52 -0.50
CA GLN A 43 -16.96 -10.90 -1.91
C GLN A 43 -15.65 -11.61 -2.27
N GLY A 44 -14.78 -11.91 -1.30
CA GLY A 44 -13.46 -12.50 -1.55
C GLY A 44 -12.54 -11.61 -2.41
N SER A 45 -12.80 -10.30 -2.45
CA SER A 45 -12.09 -9.32 -3.27
C SER A 45 -11.20 -8.38 -2.44
N LEU A 46 -10.94 -8.72 -1.18
CA LEU A 46 -10.09 -7.94 -0.28
C LEU A 46 -8.65 -7.80 -0.82
N GLY A 47 -8.10 -8.87 -1.38
CA GLY A 47 -6.78 -8.86 -2.01
C GLY A 47 -6.68 -7.88 -3.20
N LYS A 48 -7.77 -7.77 -3.98
CA LYS A 48 -7.85 -6.81 -5.10
C LYS A 48 -7.84 -5.37 -4.57
N LEU A 49 -8.57 -5.10 -3.49
CA LEU A 49 -8.56 -3.79 -2.84
C LEU A 49 -7.16 -3.41 -2.36
N ILE A 50 -6.44 -4.33 -1.72
CA ILE A 50 -5.07 -4.12 -1.25
C ILE A 50 -4.13 -3.83 -2.42
N THR A 51 -4.25 -4.58 -3.52
CA THR A 51 -3.42 -4.40 -4.72
C THR A 51 -3.65 -3.03 -5.34
N LEU A 52 -4.92 -2.62 -5.50
CA LEU A 52 -5.27 -1.30 -5.99
C LEU A 52 -4.83 -0.19 -5.04
N GLY A 53 -5.00 -0.40 -3.74
CA GLY A 53 -4.57 0.52 -2.70
C GLY A 53 -3.05 0.70 -2.65
N SER A 54 -2.28 -0.26 -3.14
CA SER A 54 -0.81 -0.19 -3.21
C SER A 54 -0.29 0.62 -4.41
N ILE A 55 -1.12 0.98 -5.39
CA ILE A 55 -0.69 1.75 -6.58
C ILE A 55 0.05 3.06 -6.22
N PRO A 56 -0.42 3.88 -5.25
CA PRO A 56 0.29 5.08 -4.83
C PRO A 56 1.72 4.81 -4.35
N ASN A 57 2.04 3.61 -3.86
CA ASN A 57 3.41 3.26 -3.46
C ASN A 57 4.39 3.34 -4.64
N LEU A 58 3.95 3.07 -5.87
CA LEU A 58 4.79 3.21 -7.06
C LEU A 58 5.14 4.67 -7.32
N ILE A 59 4.18 5.58 -7.10
CA ILE A 59 4.38 7.03 -7.22
C ILE A 59 5.34 7.50 -6.14
N ILE A 60 5.11 7.10 -4.88
CA ILE A 60 5.97 7.44 -3.75
C ILE A 60 7.40 6.91 -4.00
N PHE A 61 7.52 5.66 -4.46
CA PHE A 61 8.80 5.06 -4.83
C PHE A 61 9.53 5.88 -5.91
N ALA A 62 8.85 6.24 -7.00
CA ALA A 62 9.44 7.05 -8.07
C ALA A 62 9.89 8.44 -7.59
N ILE A 63 9.11 9.08 -6.70
CA ILE A 63 9.48 10.36 -6.07
C ILE A 63 10.75 10.19 -5.21
N LEU A 64 10.83 9.13 -4.40
CA LEU A 64 12.01 8.89 -3.56
C LEU A 64 13.28 8.63 -4.37
N LEU A 65 13.18 7.94 -5.50
CA LEU A 65 14.30 7.77 -6.43
C LEU A 65 14.78 9.13 -6.97
N LYS A 66 13.87 10.01 -7.39
CA LYS A 66 14.22 11.37 -7.83
C LYS A 66 14.88 12.20 -6.73
N MET A 67 14.58 11.92 -5.46
CA MET A 67 15.16 12.59 -4.30
C MET A 67 16.48 11.95 -3.81
N ASN A 68 17.06 10.99 -4.54
CA ASN A 68 18.25 10.23 -4.13
C ASN A 68 18.07 9.52 -2.77
N LYS A 69 16.85 9.12 -2.40
CA LYS A 69 16.54 8.41 -1.14
C LYS A 69 16.40 6.90 -1.35
N ASP A 70 17.39 6.29 -2.00
CA ASP A 70 17.35 4.88 -2.43
C ASP A 70 17.12 3.89 -1.29
N ILE A 71 17.70 4.14 -0.11
CA ILE A 71 17.57 3.24 1.05
C ILE A 71 16.12 3.19 1.55
N ILE A 72 15.42 4.33 1.54
CA ILE A 72 14.01 4.39 1.94
C ILE A 72 13.13 3.82 0.82
N ALA A 73 13.47 4.07 -0.44
CA ALA A 73 12.77 3.50 -1.60
C ALA A 73 12.77 1.95 -1.58
N ARG A 74 13.89 1.33 -1.16
CA ARG A 74 13.98 -0.11 -0.92
C ARG A 74 13.00 -0.60 0.16
N GLY A 75 12.78 0.20 1.21
CA GLY A 75 11.78 -0.10 2.24
C GLY A 75 10.34 -0.11 1.69
N ILE A 76 10.02 0.79 0.75
CA ILE A 76 8.71 0.82 0.09
C ILE A 76 8.50 -0.46 -0.73
N ILE A 77 9.50 -0.88 -1.50
CA ILE A 77 9.45 -2.14 -2.25
C ILE A 77 9.25 -3.32 -1.29
N LEU A 78 9.97 -3.34 -0.15
CA LEU A 78 9.83 -4.40 0.84
C LEU A 78 8.41 -4.47 1.41
N SER A 79 7.78 -3.32 1.69
CA SER A 79 6.37 -3.26 2.09
C SER A 79 5.45 -3.82 1.00
N LEU A 80 5.68 -3.46 -0.27
CA LEU A 80 4.90 -3.97 -1.39
C LEU A 80 5.01 -5.50 -1.53
N LEU A 81 6.21 -6.07 -1.34
CA LEU A 81 6.42 -7.51 -1.34
C LEU A 81 5.64 -8.18 -0.21
N ILE A 82 5.69 -7.64 1.01
CA ILE A 82 4.94 -8.17 2.16
C ILE A 82 3.43 -8.12 1.89
N MET A 83 2.91 -6.98 1.40
CA MET A 83 1.49 -6.85 1.04
C MET A 83 1.08 -7.83 -0.05
N THR A 84 1.95 -8.08 -1.02
CA THR A 84 1.70 -9.05 -2.09
C THR A 84 1.63 -10.48 -1.54
N LEU A 85 2.56 -10.88 -0.67
CA LEU A 85 2.49 -12.18 0.00
C LEU A 85 1.20 -12.34 0.82
N ILE A 86 0.83 -11.31 1.58
CA ILE A 86 -0.41 -11.31 2.36
C ILE A 86 -1.62 -11.47 1.42
N THR A 87 -1.63 -10.76 0.30
CA THR A 87 -2.71 -10.79 -0.69
C THR A 87 -2.88 -12.15 -1.36
N VAL A 88 -1.79 -12.89 -1.59
CA VAL A 88 -1.84 -14.24 -2.18
C VAL A 88 -2.38 -15.28 -1.19
N LEU A 89 -2.20 -15.04 0.12
CA LEU A 89 -2.64 -15.96 1.18
C LEU A 89 -4.11 -15.78 1.60
N ILE A 90 -4.73 -14.64 1.27
CA ILE A 90 -6.11 -14.28 1.62
C ILE A 90 -7.03 -14.53 0.43
#